data_AF-A0A938AZF3-F1
#
_entry.id   AF-A0A938AZF3-F1
#
_cell.length_a   1.000
_cell.length_b   1.000
_cell.length_c   1.000
_cell.angle_alpha   90.00
_cell.angle_beta   90.00
_cell.angle_gamma   90.00
#
_symmetry.space_group_name_H-M   'P 1'
#
loop_
_entity.id
_entity.type
_entity.pdbx_description
1 polymer ?
#
loop_
_entity_poly.entity_id
_entity_poly.type
_entity_poly.pdbx_seq_one_letter_code
_entity_poly.pdbx_strand_id
1 'polypeptide(L)'
;KALLSLLDELNLSSEIQYAQGSTDRYIYLHNHMHKLPKGPLSFLSSVLTRDLIFTIIREITVRRTTYADESVGEFIARRFGSKVLDRLFDPLVQGIYAVDPYKISIKSCFPFLKQLEDQHGSVVYGMIKQIGKLKKCKNNQSALFSIHGGVEKIIKTIQSRLSSSIYCNQKVLDLQFQADKVIAKTENNTYTADFVFIALPVKQAAKLLGHTNVQGLSYLANMKNVGITSALVGYPEKILPYEGFGYLVSSKQQTDILGAVFDSNPFNKDHDKLQTRITVMLRGTNHVEEEKYKLVYHALSSHLGIKKKPDLIQFIEAHDALPVMEVGHEDRVLFLKSNIRKSLPRCYLLGNYLSGVSVNDCIRCSQETVLQWALS
;
A
#
# COMPACT_ATOMS: atom_id res chain seq x y z
N LYS A 1 7.39 2.10 12.02
CA LYS A 1 7.52 2.18 13.50
C LYS A 1 6.42 1.36 14.17
N ALA A 2 5.14 1.59 13.87
CA ALA A 2 4.02 0.84 14.44
C ALA A 2 4.13 -0.69 14.23
N LEU A 3 4.44 -1.14 13.00
CA LEU A 3 4.63 -2.58 12.75
C LEU A 3 5.78 -3.19 13.56
N LEU A 4 6.94 -2.52 13.64
CA LEU A 4 8.07 -3.02 14.43
C LEU A 4 7.74 -3.05 15.93
N SER A 5 7.01 -2.04 16.44
CA SER A 5 6.51 -2.03 17.82
C SER A 5 5.59 -3.22 18.08
N LEU A 6 4.64 -3.47 17.17
CA LEU A 6 3.71 -4.60 17.30
C LEU A 6 4.46 -5.94 17.28
N LEU A 7 5.47 -6.10 16.42
CA LEU A 7 6.27 -7.32 16.40
C LEU A 7 7.02 -7.54 17.71
N ASP A 8 7.50 -6.47 18.34
CA ASP A 8 8.13 -6.53 19.65
C ASP A 8 7.14 -6.94 20.75
N GLU A 9 5.97 -6.31 20.77
CA GLU A 9 4.87 -6.64 21.68
C GLU A 9 4.42 -8.11 21.53
N LEU A 10 4.46 -8.65 20.30
CA LEU A 10 4.14 -10.04 19.98
C LEU A 10 5.30 -11.01 20.23
N ASN A 11 6.45 -10.56 20.74
CA ASN A 11 7.70 -11.34 20.86
C ASN A 11 8.11 -12.02 19.55
N LEU A 12 7.91 -11.34 18.41
CA LEU A 12 8.28 -11.79 17.07
C LEU A 12 9.52 -11.07 16.52
N SER A 13 10.18 -10.23 17.32
CA SER A 13 11.39 -9.49 16.91
C SER A 13 12.52 -10.41 16.41
N SER A 14 12.70 -11.59 17.02
CA SER A 14 13.68 -12.60 16.60
C SER A 14 13.31 -13.34 15.31
N GLU A 15 12.05 -13.26 14.89
CA GLU A 15 11.52 -13.91 13.69
C GLU A 15 11.61 -13.00 12.45
N ILE A 16 12.07 -11.76 12.62
CA ILE A 16 12.25 -10.81 11.53
C ILE A 16 13.36 -11.31 10.60
N GLN A 17 12.99 -11.53 9.34
CA GLN A 17 13.91 -11.84 8.26
C GLN A 17 14.13 -10.59 7.40
N TYR A 18 15.28 -9.96 7.54
CA TYR A 18 15.68 -8.88 6.64
C TYR A 18 16.04 -9.40 5.25
N ALA A 19 15.74 -8.60 4.23
CA ALA A 19 16.10 -8.91 2.85
C ALA A 19 17.61 -9.13 2.70
N GLN A 20 17.98 -10.28 2.14
CA GLN A 20 19.36 -10.64 1.84
C GLN A 20 19.74 -10.24 0.41
N GLY A 21 21.04 -10.09 0.15
CA GLY A 21 21.54 -9.77 -1.17
C GLY A 21 21.12 -8.38 -1.66
N SER A 22 20.85 -8.27 -2.97
CA SER A 22 20.48 -6.99 -3.55
C SER A 22 19.00 -6.65 -3.30
N THR A 23 18.77 -5.46 -2.76
CA THR A 23 17.44 -4.83 -2.67
C THR A 23 17.16 -3.86 -3.83
N ASP A 24 17.87 -4.05 -4.96
CA ASP A 24 17.66 -3.24 -6.15
C ASP A 24 16.21 -3.30 -6.64
N ARG A 25 15.72 -2.17 -7.11
CA ARG A 25 14.38 -2.04 -7.70
C ARG A 25 14.55 -1.59 -9.13
N TYR A 26 13.63 -2.01 -9.98
CA TYR A 26 13.68 -1.72 -11.41
C TYR A 26 12.36 -1.12 -11.88
N ILE A 27 12.42 -0.44 -13.02
CA ILE A 27 11.25 0.04 -13.76
C ILE A 27 11.34 -0.53 -15.17
N TYR A 28 10.28 -1.21 -15.59
CA TYR A 28 10.11 -1.64 -16.97
C TYR A 28 9.46 -0.51 -17.77
N LEU A 29 10.23 0.06 -18.70
CA LEU A 29 9.83 1.22 -19.49
C LEU A 29 10.48 1.16 -20.87
N HIS A 30 9.68 1.42 -21.91
CA HIS A 30 10.10 1.33 -23.32
C HIS A 30 10.69 -0.04 -23.66
N ASN A 31 10.03 -1.11 -23.23
CA ASN A 31 10.45 -2.49 -23.44
C ASN A 31 11.83 -2.88 -22.86
N HIS A 32 12.32 -2.12 -21.87
CA HIS A 32 13.59 -2.39 -21.21
C HIS A 32 13.50 -2.26 -19.69
N MET A 33 14.31 -3.06 -19.00
CA MET A 33 14.49 -3.01 -17.55
C MET A 33 15.51 -1.93 -17.16
N HIS A 34 15.06 -0.93 -16.41
CA HIS A 34 15.91 0.15 -15.89
C HIS A 34 16.09 0.02 -14.40
N LYS A 35 17.34 -0.08 -13.93
CA LYS A 35 17.66 -0.10 -12.50
C LYS A 35 17.43 1.28 -11.87
N LEU A 36 16.72 1.32 -10.74
CA LEU A 36 16.55 2.55 -9.98
C LEU A 36 17.86 2.95 -9.29
N PRO A 37 18.29 4.23 -9.41
CA PRO A 37 19.51 4.70 -8.75
C PRO A 37 19.34 4.73 -7.23
N LYS A 38 20.38 4.28 -6.50
CA LYS A 38 20.41 4.22 -5.03
C LYS A 38 21.08 5.43 -4.36
N GLY A 39 21.61 6.36 -5.15
CA GLY A 39 22.25 7.57 -4.65
C GLY A 39 22.60 8.59 -5.74
N PRO A 40 23.10 9.78 -5.35
CA PRO A 40 23.31 10.91 -6.27
C PRO A 40 24.21 10.58 -7.45
N LEU A 41 25.32 9.88 -7.23
CA LEU A 41 26.24 9.45 -8.31
C LEU A 41 25.53 8.55 -9.32
N SER A 42 24.83 7.50 -8.85
CA SER A 42 24.07 6.61 -9.73
C SER A 42 22.89 7.31 -10.43
N PHE A 43 22.36 8.37 -9.82
CA PHE A 43 21.29 9.18 -10.40
C PHE A 43 21.79 9.98 -11.61
N LEU A 44 23.02 10.50 -11.54
CA LEU A 44 23.67 11.22 -12.63
C LEU A 44 24.09 10.31 -13.79
N SER A 45 24.45 9.06 -13.50
CA SER A 45 24.89 8.10 -14.52
C SER A 45 23.77 7.27 -15.15
N SER A 46 22.61 7.15 -14.49
CA SER A 46 21.52 6.29 -14.95
C SER A 46 20.79 6.87 -16.17
N VAL A 47 20.55 6.03 -17.18
CA VAL A 47 19.77 6.38 -18.39
C VAL A 47 18.35 6.86 -18.03
N LEU A 48 17.79 6.35 -16.94
CA LEU A 48 16.45 6.70 -16.47
C LEU A 48 16.39 8.14 -15.94
N THR A 49 17.46 8.61 -15.29
CA THR A 49 17.42 9.80 -14.44
C THR A 49 18.43 10.90 -14.78
N ARG A 50 19.45 10.63 -15.61
CA ARG A 50 20.54 11.57 -15.90
C ARG A 50 20.08 12.92 -16.45
N ASP A 51 19.04 12.95 -17.29
CA ASP A 51 18.47 14.16 -17.86
C ASP A 51 17.43 14.84 -16.93
N LEU A 52 17.14 14.26 -15.76
CA LEU A 52 16.19 14.77 -14.78
C LEU A 52 16.85 15.67 -13.73
N ILE A 53 18.19 15.67 -13.63
CA ILE A 53 18.92 16.40 -12.58
C ILE A 53 18.62 17.89 -12.61
N PHE A 54 18.55 18.50 -13.80
CA PHE A 54 18.25 19.93 -13.93
C PHE A 54 16.85 20.26 -13.42
N THR A 55 15.88 19.37 -13.64
CA THR A 55 14.52 19.58 -13.14
C THR A 55 14.45 19.45 -11.63
N ILE A 56 15.18 18.50 -11.04
CA ILE A 56 15.29 18.35 -9.59
C ILE A 56 15.94 19.57 -8.94
N ILE A 57 17.01 20.10 -9.52
CA ILE A 57 17.67 21.31 -8.99
C ILE A 57 16.73 22.52 -9.09
N ARG A 58 16.02 22.67 -10.22
CA ARG A 58 15.08 23.79 -10.45
C ARG A 58 13.84 23.74 -9.55
N GLU A 59 13.48 22.57 -9.01
CA GLU A 59 12.33 22.37 -8.12
C GLU A 59 12.27 23.34 -6.94
N ILE A 60 13.44 23.76 -6.43
CA ILE A 60 13.57 24.72 -5.31
C ILE A 60 12.94 26.08 -5.65
N THR A 61 12.88 26.43 -6.93
CA THR A 61 12.29 27.69 -7.41
C THR A 61 10.80 27.58 -7.75
N VAL A 62 10.25 26.36 -7.77
CA VAL A 62 8.84 26.14 -8.08
C VAL A 62 7.98 26.56 -6.90
N ARG A 63 7.01 27.44 -7.17
CA ARG A 63 6.08 27.96 -6.17
C ARG A 63 5.07 26.91 -5.73
N ARG A 64 4.67 26.99 -4.46
CA ARG A 64 3.53 26.25 -3.91
C ARG A 64 2.22 26.68 -4.57
N THR A 65 1.23 25.79 -4.59
CA THR A 65 -0.14 26.11 -4.98
C THR A 65 -0.89 26.77 -3.82
N THR A 66 -2.05 27.36 -4.11
CA THR A 66 -3.02 27.83 -3.10
C THR A 66 -4.03 26.75 -2.70
N TYR A 67 -4.12 25.66 -3.47
CA TYR A 67 -4.99 24.54 -3.19
C TYR A 67 -4.49 23.75 -1.97
N ALA A 68 -5.41 23.32 -1.12
CA ALA A 68 -5.10 22.50 0.05
C ALA A 68 -4.66 21.07 -0.33
N ASP A 69 -5.17 20.55 -1.46
CA ASP A 69 -4.86 19.24 -2.00
C ASP A 69 -4.87 19.28 -3.53
N GLU A 70 -4.10 18.40 -4.16
CA GLU A 70 -4.03 18.22 -5.62
C GLU A 70 -3.70 16.75 -5.93
N SER A 71 -3.83 16.33 -7.19
CA SER A 71 -3.47 14.95 -7.52
C SER A 71 -1.96 14.71 -7.44
N VAL A 72 -1.54 13.47 -7.23
CA VAL A 72 -0.11 13.09 -7.29
C VAL A 72 0.47 13.46 -8.66
N GLY A 73 -0.28 13.25 -9.74
CA GLY A 73 0.10 13.62 -11.09
C GLY A 73 0.36 15.12 -11.25
N GLU A 74 -0.58 15.97 -10.84
CA GLU A 74 -0.43 17.42 -10.91
C GLU A 74 0.73 17.92 -10.05
N PHE A 75 0.84 17.44 -8.80
CA PHE A 75 1.90 17.81 -7.88
C PHE A 75 3.27 17.51 -8.48
N ILE A 76 3.48 16.30 -8.98
CA ILE A 76 4.78 15.88 -9.51
C ILE A 76 5.07 16.55 -10.85
N ALA A 77 4.09 16.67 -11.75
CA ALA A 77 4.28 17.34 -13.03
C ALA A 77 4.65 18.82 -12.84
N ARG A 78 4.00 19.52 -11.90
CA ARG A 78 4.29 20.91 -11.57
C ARG A 78 5.66 21.10 -10.96
N ARG A 79 6.03 20.25 -9.99
CA ARG A 79 7.29 20.42 -9.22
C ARG A 79 8.51 19.86 -9.93
N PHE A 80 8.37 18.71 -10.57
CA PHE A 80 9.47 17.92 -11.10
C PHE A 80 9.36 17.65 -12.62
N GLY A 81 8.31 18.14 -13.27
CA GLY A 81 8.08 17.95 -14.70
C GLY A 81 7.49 16.59 -15.05
N SER A 82 6.87 16.52 -16.24
CA SER A 82 6.23 15.31 -16.76
C SER A 82 7.19 14.12 -16.88
N LYS A 83 8.47 14.35 -17.19
CA LYS A 83 9.45 13.25 -17.27
C LYS A 83 9.65 12.53 -15.93
N VAL A 84 9.67 13.24 -14.81
CA VAL A 84 9.79 12.62 -13.47
C VAL A 84 8.51 11.89 -13.11
N LEU A 85 7.36 12.48 -13.45
CA LEU A 85 6.07 11.82 -13.31
C LEU A 85 6.09 10.48 -14.08
N ASP A 86 6.29 10.52 -15.38
CA ASP A 86 6.18 9.38 -16.28
C ASP A 86 7.16 8.25 -15.99
N ARG A 87 8.41 8.61 -15.63
CA ARG A 87 9.50 7.61 -15.49
C ARG A 87 9.61 7.04 -14.10
N LEU A 88 9.18 7.76 -13.07
CA LEU A 88 9.39 7.38 -11.66
C LEU A 88 8.08 7.27 -10.89
N PHE A 89 7.26 8.33 -10.91
CA PHE A 89 6.07 8.39 -10.06
C PHE A 89 4.88 7.62 -10.63
N ASP A 90 4.68 7.59 -11.95
CA ASP A 90 3.66 6.75 -12.57
C ASP A 90 3.88 5.27 -12.22
N PRO A 91 5.03 4.63 -12.53
CA PRO A 91 5.28 3.25 -12.13
C PRO A 91 5.15 3.03 -10.62
N LEU A 92 5.61 3.99 -9.80
CA LEU A 92 5.50 3.91 -8.34
C LEU A 92 4.05 3.90 -7.87
N VAL A 93 3.21 4.80 -8.39
CA VAL A 93 1.79 4.88 -8.05
C VAL A 93 1.07 3.62 -8.55
N GLN A 94 1.40 3.13 -9.75
CA GLN A 94 0.87 1.85 -10.24
C GLN A 94 1.23 0.69 -9.30
N GLY A 95 2.48 0.65 -8.82
CA GLY A 95 2.96 -0.40 -7.92
C GLY A 95 2.36 -0.39 -6.51
N ILE A 96 1.99 0.79 -5.99
CA ILE A 96 1.44 0.92 -4.62
C ILE A 96 -0.09 0.91 -4.63
N TYR A 97 -0.71 1.63 -5.56
CA TYR A 97 -2.14 1.92 -5.57
C TYR A 97 -2.87 1.34 -6.77
N ALA A 98 -2.16 0.86 -7.79
CA ALA A 98 -2.75 0.34 -9.03
C ALA A 98 -3.79 1.29 -9.65
N VAL A 99 -3.46 2.58 -9.70
CA VAL A 99 -4.29 3.64 -10.30
C VAL A 99 -3.44 4.65 -11.05
N ASP A 100 -4.11 5.49 -11.83
CA ASP A 100 -3.54 6.67 -12.46
C ASP A 100 -3.12 7.71 -11.39
N PRO A 101 -1.88 8.25 -11.44
CA PRO A 101 -1.42 9.29 -10.50
C PRO A 101 -2.29 10.56 -10.49
N TYR A 102 -3.02 10.87 -11.57
CA TYR A 102 -3.94 12.02 -11.60
C TYR A 102 -5.24 11.79 -10.84
N LYS A 103 -5.52 10.57 -10.37
CA LYS A 103 -6.76 10.22 -9.67
C LYS A 103 -6.62 10.19 -8.15
N ILE A 104 -5.41 10.28 -7.60
CA ILE A 104 -5.18 10.14 -6.16
C ILE A 104 -4.56 11.40 -5.56
N SER A 105 -4.94 11.68 -4.31
CA SER A 105 -4.50 12.81 -3.50
C SER A 105 -3.01 12.70 -3.12
N ILE A 106 -2.22 13.74 -3.37
CA ILE A 106 -0.84 13.81 -2.85
C ILE A 106 -0.84 13.84 -1.33
N LYS A 107 -1.79 14.56 -0.72
CA LYS A 107 -1.91 14.72 0.73
C LYS A 107 -2.19 13.37 1.41
N SER A 108 -3.05 12.55 0.80
CA SER A 108 -3.46 11.26 1.37
C SER A 108 -2.50 10.12 1.05
N CYS A 109 -1.92 10.09 -0.16
CA CYS A 109 -1.08 8.98 -0.62
C CYS A 109 0.42 9.19 -0.36
N PHE A 110 0.91 10.43 -0.42
CA PHE A 110 2.31 10.76 -0.17
C PHE A 110 2.43 11.96 0.79
N PRO A 111 1.82 11.87 2.00
CA PRO A 111 1.71 12.99 2.94
C PRO A 111 3.07 13.61 3.27
N PHE A 112 4.12 12.80 3.33
CA PHE A 112 5.47 13.25 3.59
C PHE A 112 5.99 14.25 2.53
N LEU A 113 5.73 14.01 1.24
CA LEU A 113 6.15 14.95 0.19
C LEU A 113 5.38 16.27 0.27
N LYS A 114 4.07 16.18 0.52
CA LYS A 114 3.22 17.35 0.71
C LYS A 114 3.66 18.17 1.92
N GLN A 115 3.94 17.52 3.04
CA GLN A 115 4.44 18.16 4.26
C GLN A 115 5.76 18.90 4.03
N LEU A 116 6.68 18.35 3.23
CA LEU A 116 7.93 19.03 2.88
C LEU A 116 7.67 20.31 2.08
N GLU A 117 6.76 20.28 1.10
CA GLU A 117 6.35 21.49 0.38
C GLU A 117 5.73 22.51 1.33
N ASP A 118 4.82 22.11 2.21
CA ASP A 118 4.10 23.02 3.11
C ASP A 118 5.03 23.71 4.11
N GLN A 119 5.98 22.96 4.67
CA GLN A 119 6.89 23.45 5.70
C GLN A 119 8.08 24.24 5.14
N HIS A 120 8.49 23.95 3.91
CA HIS A 120 9.75 24.46 3.36
C HIS A 120 9.62 25.17 2.03
N GLY A 121 8.43 25.18 1.41
CA GLY A 121 8.19 25.73 0.08
C GLY A 121 8.74 24.88 -1.07
N SER A 122 9.60 23.90 -0.79
CA SER A 122 10.25 23.00 -1.76
C SER A 122 10.47 21.63 -1.14
N VAL A 123 10.18 20.57 -1.92
CA VAL A 123 10.37 19.18 -1.51
C VAL A 123 11.86 18.86 -1.44
N VAL A 124 12.66 19.28 -2.43
CA VAL A 124 14.10 19.00 -2.47
C VAL A 124 14.81 19.68 -1.31
N TYR A 125 14.53 20.97 -1.07
CA TYR A 125 15.09 21.70 0.05
C TYR A 125 14.69 21.07 1.40
N GLY A 126 13.44 20.64 1.52
CA GLY A 126 12.95 19.92 2.69
C GLY A 126 13.67 18.59 2.93
N MET A 127 13.90 17.80 1.88
CA MET A 127 14.69 16.56 1.96
C MET A 127 16.12 16.82 2.42
N ILE A 128 16.80 17.85 1.88
CA ILE A 128 18.17 18.23 2.30
C ILE A 128 18.22 18.54 3.80
N LYS A 129 17.25 19.31 4.31
CA LYS A 129 17.15 19.60 5.76
C LYS A 129 16.95 18.36 6.62
N GLN A 130 16.23 17.35 6.12
CA GLN A 130 16.03 16.11 6.86
C GLN A 130 17.26 15.21 6.89
N ILE A 131 18.05 15.16 5.81
CA ILE A 131 19.31 14.39 5.78
C ILE A 131 20.24 14.85 6.91
N GLY A 132 20.30 16.16 7.18
CA GLY A 132 21.06 16.72 8.31
C GLY A 132 20.58 16.24 9.69
N LYS A 133 19.28 15.96 9.85
CA LYS A 133 18.69 15.42 11.09
C LYS A 133 18.90 13.91 11.23
N LEU A 134 18.80 13.16 10.13
CA LEU A 134 18.90 11.69 10.11
C LEU A 134 20.32 11.18 10.38
N LYS A 135 21.37 11.94 10.03
CA LYS A 135 22.76 11.59 10.40
C LYS A 135 22.99 11.43 11.91
N LYS A 136 22.07 11.92 12.77
CA LYS A 136 22.13 11.75 14.23
C LYS A 136 21.43 10.49 14.75
N CYS A 137 20.60 9.81 13.94
CA CYS A 137 19.87 8.61 14.34
C CYS A 137 20.37 7.38 13.56
N LYS A 138 21.33 6.62 14.12
CA LYS A 138 21.88 5.37 13.55
C LYS A 138 20.93 4.17 13.70
N ASN A 139 19.69 4.26 13.23
CA ASN A 139 18.80 3.09 13.26
C ASN A 139 18.43 2.63 11.85
N ASN A 140 18.78 1.37 11.56
CA ASN A 140 18.52 0.59 10.32
C ASN A 140 17.02 0.31 10.05
N GLN A 141 16.12 1.14 10.56
CA GLN A 141 14.66 0.94 10.59
C GLN A 141 13.97 1.01 9.21
N SER A 142 14.70 1.21 8.11
CA SER A 142 14.18 1.31 6.74
C SER A 142 14.44 0.07 5.87
N ALA A 143 15.03 -0.99 6.43
CA ALA A 143 15.29 -2.21 5.67
C ALA A 143 13.99 -2.96 5.34
N LEU A 144 13.89 -3.48 4.13
CA LEU A 144 12.84 -4.41 3.72
C LEU A 144 12.98 -5.70 4.55
N PHE A 145 11.88 -6.17 5.13
CA PHE A 145 11.85 -7.40 5.92
C PHE A 145 10.55 -8.17 5.72
N SER A 146 10.59 -9.45 6.08
CA SER A 146 9.46 -10.36 6.24
C SER A 146 9.56 -11.05 7.61
N ILE A 147 8.67 -12.01 7.88
CA ILE A 147 8.70 -12.85 9.08
C ILE A 147 8.99 -14.29 8.65
N HIS A 148 9.83 -15.00 9.42
CA HIS A 148 10.07 -16.41 9.20
C HIS A 148 8.75 -17.21 9.29
N GLY A 149 8.46 -18.03 8.28
CA GLY A 149 7.17 -18.70 8.12
C GLY A 149 6.04 -17.83 7.54
N GLY A 150 6.37 -16.62 7.08
CA GLY A 150 5.43 -15.71 6.42
C GLY A 150 4.72 -14.75 7.36
N VAL A 151 4.21 -13.65 6.79
CA VAL A 151 3.51 -12.58 7.54
C VAL A 151 2.21 -13.04 8.21
N GLU A 152 1.65 -14.18 7.79
CA GLU A 152 0.50 -14.81 8.44
C GLU A 152 0.79 -15.17 9.91
N LYS A 153 2.06 -15.44 10.25
CA LYS A 153 2.49 -15.70 11.64
C LYS A 153 2.12 -14.57 12.59
N ILE A 154 2.11 -13.32 12.12
CA ILE A 154 1.67 -12.15 12.90
C ILE A 154 0.21 -12.34 13.32
N ILE A 155 -0.66 -12.68 12.37
CA ILE A 155 -2.10 -12.85 12.60
C ILE A 155 -2.37 -14.05 13.51
N LYS A 156 -1.71 -15.18 13.27
CA LYS A 156 -1.80 -16.38 14.12
C LYS A 156 -1.37 -16.09 15.56
N THR A 157 -0.30 -15.30 15.74
CA THR A 157 0.19 -14.93 17.07
C THR A 157 -0.80 -14.02 17.79
N ILE A 158 -1.35 -13.01 17.08
CA ILE A 158 -2.42 -12.16 17.64
C ILE A 158 -3.60 -13.04 18.08
N GLN A 159 -4.09 -13.92 17.20
CA GLN A 159 -5.20 -14.82 17.50
C GLN A 159 -4.94 -15.67 18.75
N SER A 160 -3.74 -16.21 18.91
CA SER A 160 -3.38 -17.04 20.07
C SER A 160 -3.27 -16.27 21.39
N ARG A 161 -3.03 -14.95 21.33
CA ARG A 161 -2.87 -14.09 22.51
C ARG A 161 -4.13 -13.33 22.90
N LEU A 162 -5.12 -13.28 22.02
CA LEU A 162 -6.41 -12.66 22.34
C LEU A 162 -7.12 -13.50 23.40
N SER A 163 -7.41 -12.87 24.54
CA SER A 163 -8.30 -13.43 25.58
C SER A 163 -9.79 -13.31 25.21
N SER A 164 -10.10 -12.64 24.10
CA SER A 164 -11.46 -12.39 23.61
C SER A 164 -11.96 -13.52 22.71
N SER A 165 -13.28 -13.75 22.73
CA SER A 165 -13.92 -14.69 21.80
C SER A 165 -13.83 -14.21 20.35
N ILE A 166 -13.46 -15.12 19.45
CA ILE A 166 -13.41 -14.87 18.00
C ILE A 166 -14.49 -15.72 17.33
N TYR A 167 -15.43 -15.06 16.66
CA TYR A 167 -16.53 -15.72 15.98
C TYR A 167 -16.33 -15.66 14.47
N CYS A 168 -15.88 -16.76 13.87
CA CYS A 168 -15.76 -16.90 12.42
C CYS A 168 -17.11 -17.26 11.77
N ASN A 169 -17.25 -16.97 10.48
CA ASN A 169 -18.48 -17.23 9.70
C ASN A 169 -19.75 -16.56 10.28
N GLN A 170 -19.59 -15.50 11.07
CA GLN A 170 -20.68 -14.70 11.63
C GLN A 170 -20.71 -13.33 10.96
N LYS A 171 -21.44 -13.23 9.84
CA LYS A 171 -21.59 -11.94 9.14
C LYS A 171 -22.55 -11.05 9.92
N VAL A 172 -22.09 -9.86 10.30
CA VAL A 172 -22.96 -8.81 10.86
C VAL A 172 -23.81 -8.23 9.74
N LEU A 173 -25.14 -8.31 9.91
CA LEU A 173 -26.14 -7.88 8.95
C LEU A 173 -26.73 -6.50 9.30
N ASP A 174 -26.80 -6.18 10.60
CA ASP A 174 -27.37 -4.93 11.10
C ASP A 174 -26.64 -4.46 12.37
N LEU A 175 -26.57 -3.14 12.56
CA LEU A 175 -26.04 -2.49 13.77
C LEU A 175 -27.07 -1.50 14.28
N GLN A 176 -27.54 -1.69 15.51
CA GLN A 176 -28.50 -0.79 16.15
C GLN A 176 -27.80 -0.01 17.24
N PHE A 177 -27.84 1.31 17.13
CA PHE A 177 -27.22 2.22 18.08
C PHE A 177 -28.27 2.71 19.07
N GLN A 178 -28.05 2.45 20.36
CA GLN A 178 -28.88 2.92 21.47
C GLN A 178 -28.06 3.86 22.36
N ALA A 179 -28.71 4.52 23.32
CA ALA A 179 -28.06 5.51 24.18
C ALA A 179 -26.92 4.91 25.03
N ASP A 180 -27.12 3.69 25.53
CA ASP A 180 -26.23 2.99 26.45
C ASP A 180 -25.41 1.86 25.80
N LYS A 181 -25.78 1.40 24.61
CA LYS A 181 -25.18 0.22 23.96
C LYS A 181 -25.32 0.19 22.45
N VAL A 182 -24.61 -0.75 21.83
CA VAL A 182 -24.71 -1.13 20.43
C VAL A 182 -25.13 -2.59 20.33
N ILE A 183 -26.10 -2.87 19.46
CA ILE A 183 -26.58 -4.23 19.20
C ILE A 183 -26.15 -4.63 17.78
N ALA A 184 -25.33 -5.67 17.67
CA ALA A 184 -24.92 -6.26 16.40
C ALA A 184 -25.72 -7.52 16.11
N LYS A 185 -26.44 -7.54 15.00
CA LYS A 185 -27.24 -8.70 14.57
C LYS A 185 -26.53 -9.45 13.46
N THR A 186 -26.48 -10.77 13.61
CA THR A 186 -26.05 -11.72 12.58
C THR A 186 -27.25 -12.57 12.17
N GLU A 187 -27.05 -13.53 11.27
CA GLU A 187 -28.11 -14.46 10.88
C GLU A 187 -28.65 -15.29 12.06
N ASN A 188 -27.75 -15.73 12.95
CA ASN A 188 -28.09 -16.69 14.01
C ASN A 188 -27.99 -16.13 15.43
N ASN A 189 -27.31 -15.00 15.61
CA ASN A 189 -26.96 -14.46 16.93
C ASN A 189 -27.17 -12.95 17.00
N THR A 190 -27.40 -12.46 18.22
CA THR A 190 -27.40 -11.04 18.56
C THR A 190 -26.36 -10.79 19.64
N TYR A 191 -25.49 -9.81 19.40
CA TYR A 191 -24.44 -9.41 20.34
C TYR A 191 -24.72 -8.00 20.84
N THR A 192 -24.45 -7.75 22.12
CA THR A 192 -24.56 -6.43 22.74
C THR A 192 -23.19 -6.00 23.23
N ALA A 193 -22.83 -4.74 23.00
CA ALA A 193 -21.56 -4.15 23.45
C ALA A 193 -21.73 -2.67 23.81
N ASP A 194 -20.86 -2.12 24.66
CA ASP A 194 -20.85 -0.69 24.98
C ASP A 194 -20.38 0.17 23.80
N PHE A 195 -19.48 -0.38 22.98
CA PHE A 195 -18.84 0.27 21.83
C PHE A 195 -18.67 -0.71 20.67
N VAL A 196 -18.62 -0.19 19.44
CA VAL A 196 -18.31 -0.96 18.23
C VAL A 196 -17.14 -0.35 17.47
N PHE A 197 -16.20 -1.20 17.07
CA PHE A 197 -15.11 -0.86 16.15
C PHE A 197 -15.37 -1.56 14.81
N ILE A 198 -15.54 -0.79 13.74
CA ILE A 198 -15.84 -1.29 12.40
C ILE A 198 -14.54 -1.33 11.61
N ALA A 199 -13.95 -2.51 11.48
CA ALA A 199 -12.75 -2.78 10.68
C ALA A 199 -13.07 -3.52 9.36
N LEU A 200 -14.25 -3.23 8.78
CA LEU A 200 -14.73 -3.84 7.54
C LEU A 200 -14.15 -3.12 6.31
N PRO A 201 -14.11 -3.76 5.12
CA PRO A 201 -13.82 -3.02 3.90
C PRO A 201 -14.89 -1.94 3.63
N VAL A 202 -14.50 -0.89 2.91
CA VAL A 202 -15.22 0.39 2.87
C VAL A 202 -16.69 0.28 2.43
N LYS A 203 -16.98 -0.55 1.43
CA LYS A 203 -18.35 -0.74 0.90
C LYS A 203 -19.24 -1.44 1.93
N GLN A 204 -18.69 -2.40 2.67
CA GLN A 204 -19.38 -3.15 3.71
C GLN A 204 -19.63 -2.26 4.93
N ALA A 205 -18.64 -1.45 5.33
CA ALA A 205 -18.81 -0.44 6.38
C ALA A 205 -19.91 0.59 6.01
N ALA A 206 -19.88 1.11 4.77
CA ALA A 206 -20.87 2.05 4.27
C ALA A 206 -22.28 1.45 4.26
N LYS A 207 -22.43 0.20 3.79
CA LYS A 207 -23.71 -0.51 3.79
C LYS A 207 -24.24 -0.69 5.22
N LEU A 208 -23.39 -1.12 6.15
CA LEU A 208 -23.79 -1.41 7.52
C LEU A 208 -24.24 -0.15 8.27
N LEU A 209 -23.61 1.00 7.98
CA LEU A 209 -23.96 2.29 8.58
C LEU A 209 -25.02 3.08 7.78
N GLY A 210 -25.41 2.63 6.59
CA GLY A 210 -26.23 3.42 5.66
C GLY A 210 -27.57 3.88 6.23
N HIS A 211 -28.18 3.09 7.13
CA HIS A 211 -29.45 3.40 7.77
C HIS A 211 -29.35 4.51 8.83
N THR A 212 -28.14 4.86 9.29
CA THR A 212 -27.93 5.86 10.35
C THR A 212 -28.05 7.31 9.86
N ASN A 213 -28.06 7.53 8.55
CA ASN A 213 -28.12 8.85 7.90
C ASN A 213 -27.02 9.84 8.37
N VAL A 214 -25.88 9.34 8.88
CA VAL A 214 -24.75 10.19 9.29
C VAL A 214 -24.18 10.91 8.07
N GLN A 215 -24.00 12.22 8.20
CA GLN A 215 -23.43 13.06 7.15
C GLN A 215 -22.01 12.59 6.77
N GLY A 216 -21.76 12.52 5.46
CA GLY A 216 -20.49 12.06 4.90
C GLY A 216 -20.42 10.55 4.62
N LEU A 217 -21.39 9.73 5.06
CA LEU A 217 -21.37 8.27 4.78
C LEU A 217 -21.45 7.94 3.28
N SER A 218 -22.13 8.79 2.50
CA SER A 218 -22.19 8.67 1.04
C SER A 218 -20.80 8.70 0.40
N TYR A 219 -19.81 9.32 1.06
CA TYR A 219 -18.43 9.28 0.59
C TYR A 219 -17.85 7.86 0.62
N LEU A 220 -18.07 7.11 1.71
CA LEU A 220 -17.62 5.72 1.80
C LEU A 220 -18.35 4.83 0.79
N ALA A 221 -19.66 5.04 0.63
CA ALA A 221 -20.49 4.26 -0.30
C ALA A 221 -20.02 4.41 -1.76
N ASN A 222 -19.57 5.61 -2.14
CA ASN A 222 -19.12 5.92 -3.50
C ASN A 222 -17.60 5.73 -3.69
N MET A 223 -16.88 5.30 -2.67
CA MET A 223 -15.43 5.17 -2.76
C MET A 223 -15.04 4.04 -3.72
N LYS A 224 -14.20 4.39 -4.69
CA LYS A 224 -13.67 3.41 -5.66
C LYS A 224 -12.66 2.51 -4.97
N ASN A 225 -12.64 1.25 -5.39
CA ASN A 225 -11.63 0.27 -4.99
C ASN A 225 -11.08 -0.41 -6.23
N VAL A 226 -9.82 -0.81 -6.16
CA VAL A 226 -9.13 -1.54 -7.20
C VAL A 226 -8.96 -2.99 -6.77
N GLY A 227 -9.34 -3.89 -7.67
CA GLY A 227 -9.03 -5.30 -7.52
C GLY A 227 -7.61 -5.62 -8.00
N ILE A 228 -6.97 -6.59 -7.38
CA ILE A 228 -5.62 -7.05 -7.73
C ILE A 228 -5.63 -8.57 -7.87
N THR A 229 -4.98 -9.08 -8.90
CA THR A 229 -4.69 -10.51 -9.06
C THR A 229 -3.20 -10.73 -8.89
N SER A 230 -2.81 -11.55 -7.92
CA SER A 230 -1.42 -11.98 -7.73
C SER A 230 -1.24 -13.35 -8.36
N ALA A 231 -0.27 -13.50 -9.26
CA ALA A 231 0.15 -14.78 -9.79
C ALA A 231 1.45 -15.23 -9.11
N LEU A 232 1.37 -16.27 -8.30
CA LEU A 232 2.50 -16.92 -7.64
C LEU A 232 3.13 -17.90 -8.64
N VAL A 233 4.34 -17.61 -9.08
CA VAL A 233 5.05 -18.36 -10.11
C VAL A 233 6.27 -19.07 -9.51
N GLY A 234 6.45 -20.35 -9.83
CA GLY A 234 7.52 -21.18 -9.30
C GLY A 234 8.32 -21.93 -10.37
N TYR A 235 9.65 -21.99 -10.18
CA TYR A 235 10.56 -22.87 -10.92
C TYR A 235 11.51 -23.61 -9.98
N PRO A 236 11.88 -24.87 -10.29
CA PRO A 236 12.86 -25.64 -9.52
C PRO A 236 14.28 -25.14 -9.68
N GLU A 237 14.65 -24.49 -10.79
CA GLU A 237 15.99 -23.93 -10.97
C GLU A 237 16.06 -22.43 -10.62
N LYS A 238 17.27 -21.91 -10.38
CA LYS A 238 17.54 -20.47 -10.30
C LYS A 238 17.61 -19.87 -11.71
N ILE A 239 16.53 -19.21 -12.16
CA ILE A 239 16.39 -18.79 -13.57
C ILE A 239 16.25 -17.27 -13.74
N LEU A 240 16.04 -16.54 -12.64
CA LEU A 240 15.93 -15.07 -12.66
C LEU A 240 17.23 -14.44 -13.20
N PRO A 241 17.15 -13.59 -14.24
CA PRO A 241 18.34 -12.90 -14.77
C PRO A 241 18.66 -11.59 -14.04
N TYR A 242 17.79 -11.16 -13.12
CA TYR A 242 17.95 -9.93 -12.36
C TYR A 242 18.04 -10.25 -10.87
N GLU A 243 19.06 -9.68 -10.22
CA GLU A 243 19.20 -9.66 -8.77
C GLU A 243 18.53 -8.40 -8.21
N GLY A 244 17.70 -8.52 -7.18
CA GLY A 244 16.91 -7.40 -6.67
C GLY A 244 15.59 -7.81 -6.04
N PHE A 245 14.83 -6.82 -5.56
CA PHE A 245 13.49 -7.00 -5.02
C PHE A 245 12.44 -7.29 -6.09
N GLY A 246 12.57 -6.67 -7.27
CA GLY A 246 11.56 -6.74 -8.31
C GLY A 246 11.49 -5.49 -9.16
N TYR A 247 10.41 -5.37 -9.92
CA TYR A 247 10.20 -4.26 -10.84
C TYR A 247 8.76 -3.78 -10.90
N LEU A 248 8.59 -2.53 -11.31
CA LEU A 248 7.30 -1.90 -11.59
C LEU A 248 7.18 -1.60 -13.08
N VAL A 249 5.97 -1.66 -13.61
CA VAL A 249 5.68 -1.37 -15.02
C VAL A 249 5.06 0.02 -15.11
N SER A 250 5.53 0.84 -16.06
CA SER A 250 4.88 2.11 -16.37
C SER A 250 3.53 1.90 -17.06
N SER A 251 2.54 2.73 -16.75
CA SER A 251 1.25 2.74 -17.45
C SER A 251 1.39 2.97 -18.96
N LYS A 252 2.49 3.59 -19.40
CA LYS A 252 2.84 3.77 -20.82
C LYS A 252 3.05 2.47 -21.59
N GLN A 253 3.24 1.34 -20.91
CA GLN A 253 3.30 0.03 -21.54
C GLN A 253 1.91 -0.53 -21.90
N GLN A 254 0.83 0.15 -21.52
CA GLN A 254 -0.56 -0.21 -21.86
C GLN A 254 -0.87 -1.69 -21.57
N THR A 255 -0.48 -2.13 -20.38
CA THR A 255 -0.66 -3.50 -19.91
C THR A 255 -1.28 -3.49 -18.51
N ASP A 256 -1.98 -4.56 -18.19
CA ASP A 256 -2.49 -4.80 -16.84
C ASP A 256 -1.44 -5.41 -15.90
N ILE A 257 -0.23 -5.71 -16.39
CA ILE A 257 0.89 -6.10 -15.53
C ILE A 257 1.37 -4.86 -14.77
N LEU A 258 1.29 -4.88 -13.44
CA LEU A 258 1.74 -3.80 -12.57
C LEU A 258 3.24 -3.90 -12.25
N GLY A 259 3.77 -5.11 -12.26
CA GLY A 259 5.14 -5.42 -11.85
C GLY A 259 5.29 -6.86 -11.39
N ALA A 260 6.48 -7.19 -10.90
CA ALA A 260 6.72 -8.45 -10.23
C ALA A 260 7.69 -8.30 -9.07
N VAL A 261 7.46 -9.10 -8.02
CA VAL A 261 8.38 -9.28 -6.89
C VAL A 261 9.19 -10.55 -7.14
N PHE A 262 10.51 -10.48 -6.96
CA PHE A 262 11.41 -11.61 -7.09
C PHE A 262 11.57 -12.28 -5.71
N ASP A 263 10.54 -12.94 -5.21
CA ASP A 263 10.42 -13.38 -3.80
C ASP A 263 11.62 -14.20 -3.31
N SER A 264 12.18 -15.05 -4.18
CA SER A 264 13.36 -15.88 -3.87
C SER A 264 14.68 -15.11 -3.77
N ASN A 265 14.77 -13.86 -4.24
CA ASN A 265 15.99 -13.06 -4.13
C ASN A 265 16.21 -12.51 -2.70
N PRO A 266 15.30 -11.69 -2.12
CA PRO A 266 15.50 -11.11 -0.80
C PRO A 266 15.25 -12.12 0.34
N PHE A 267 14.45 -13.16 0.11
CA PHE A 267 14.03 -14.10 1.16
C PHE A 267 14.36 -15.55 0.78
N ASN A 268 15.65 -15.83 0.62
CA ASN A 268 16.15 -17.14 0.27
C ASN A 268 16.64 -17.89 1.52
N LYS A 269 15.78 -18.70 2.17
CA LYS A 269 16.26 -19.73 3.13
C LYS A 269 15.43 -21.02 3.08
N ASP A 270 16.20 -22.09 2.84
CA ASP A 270 16.14 -23.54 3.04
C ASP A 270 14.90 -24.38 2.68
N HIS A 271 15.16 -25.33 1.77
CA HIS A 271 14.38 -26.53 1.43
C HIS A 271 13.10 -26.38 0.61
N ASP A 272 12.98 -25.33 -0.20
CA ASP A 272 11.92 -25.30 -1.20
C ASP A 272 12.31 -26.10 -2.45
N LYS A 273 11.37 -26.93 -2.94
CA LYS A 273 11.46 -27.56 -4.28
C LYS A 273 11.58 -26.52 -5.40
N LEU A 274 11.30 -25.24 -5.11
CA LEU A 274 11.28 -24.13 -6.06
C LEU A 274 12.38 -23.12 -5.71
N GLN A 275 13.47 -23.10 -6.49
CA GLN A 275 14.57 -22.14 -6.30
C GLN A 275 14.25 -20.73 -6.81
N THR A 276 13.33 -20.60 -7.77
CA THR A 276 12.85 -19.30 -8.25
C THR A 276 11.38 -19.14 -7.90
N ARG A 277 11.05 -18.06 -7.19
CA ARG A 277 9.67 -17.66 -6.87
C ARG A 277 9.46 -16.22 -7.29
N ILE A 278 8.40 -15.98 -8.04
CA ILE A 278 8.06 -14.66 -8.59
C ILE A 278 6.57 -14.42 -8.35
N THR A 279 6.23 -13.29 -7.75
CA THR A 279 4.85 -12.83 -7.66
C THR A 279 4.61 -11.77 -8.73
N VAL A 280 3.88 -12.12 -9.78
CA VAL A 280 3.45 -11.16 -10.82
C VAL A 280 2.13 -10.53 -10.39
N MET A 281 2.11 -9.20 -10.33
CA MET A 281 0.92 -8.43 -9.92
C MET A 281 0.18 -7.94 -11.16
N LEU A 282 -1.10 -8.30 -11.27
CA LEU A 282 -2.00 -7.87 -12.35
C LEU A 282 -3.08 -6.94 -11.79
N ARG A 283 -3.43 -5.93 -12.59
CA ARG A 283 -4.54 -5.03 -12.30
C ARG A 283 -5.87 -5.74 -12.54
N GLY A 284 -6.80 -5.57 -11.62
CA GLY A 284 -8.14 -6.11 -11.73
C GLY A 284 -8.24 -7.59 -11.36
N THR A 285 -9.47 -8.08 -11.37
CA THR A 285 -9.86 -9.47 -11.06
C THR A 285 -10.87 -10.02 -12.08
N ASN A 286 -11.07 -9.30 -13.18
CA ASN A 286 -12.08 -9.61 -14.19
C ASN A 286 -11.52 -10.40 -15.38
N HIS A 287 -10.20 -10.63 -15.39
CA HIS A 287 -9.54 -11.41 -16.43
C HIS A 287 -10.07 -12.85 -16.41
N VAL A 288 -10.39 -13.40 -17.58
CA VAL A 288 -10.64 -14.85 -17.64
C VAL A 288 -9.33 -15.61 -17.45
N GLU A 289 -9.40 -16.87 -17.06
CA GLU A 289 -8.21 -17.66 -16.71
C GLU A 289 -7.14 -17.66 -17.81
N GLU A 290 -7.52 -17.83 -19.08
CA GLU A 290 -6.59 -17.80 -20.22
C GLU A 290 -5.85 -16.46 -20.35
N GLU A 291 -6.53 -15.34 -20.11
CA GLU A 291 -5.93 -13.99 -20.14
C GLU A 291 -4.90 -13.82 -19.02
N LYS A 292 -5.19 -14.32 -17.81
CA LYS A 292 -4.25 -14.29 -16.69
C LYS A 292 -2.96 -15.02 -17.05
N TYR A 293 -3.06 -16.23 -17.61
CA TYR A 293 -1.89 -16.97 -18.07
C TYR A 293 -1.13 -16.21 -19.17
N LYS A 294 -1.82 -15.65 -20.17
CA LYS A 294 -1.18 -14.84 -21.23
C LYS A 294 -0.40 -13.67 -20.65
N LEU A 295 -0.97 -12.92 -19.71
CA LEU A 295 -0.30 -11.79 -19.04
C LEU A 295 0.93 -12.25 -18.25
N VAL A 296 0.81 -13.35 -17.50
CA VAL A 296 1.95 -13.92 -16.75
C VAL A 296 3.05 -14.38 -17.69
N TYR A 297 2.74 -15.13 -18.74
CA TYR A 297 3.73 -15.56 -19.73
C TYR A 297 4.37 -14.39 -20.46
N HIS A 298 3.62 -13.32 -20.73
CA HIS A 298 4.17 -12.10 -21.31
C HIS A 298 5.14 -11.41 -20.34
N ALA A 299 4.78 -11.27 -19.06
CA ALA A 299 5.67 -10.71 -18.05
C ALA A 299 6.99 -11.52 -17.93
N LEU A 300 6.89 -12.85 -17.90
CA LEU A 300 8.06 -13.72 -17.78
C LEU A 300 8.93 -13.67 -19.04
N SER A 301 8.34 -13.79 -20.23
CA SER A 301 9.10 -13.86 -21.47
C SER A 301 9.59 -12.50 -21.96
N SER A 302 8.71 -11.50 -22.05
CA SER A 302 9.03 -10.20 -22.61
C SER A 302 9.76 -9.28 -21.63
N HIS A 303 9.42 -9.28 -20.33
CA HIS A 303 10.10 -8.41 -19.38
C HIS A 303 11.35 -9.06 -18.80
N LEU A 304 11.28 -10.37 -18.47
CA LEU A 304 12.35 -11.09 -17.79
C LEU A 304 13.17 -11.98 -18.72
N GLY A 305 12.82 -12.15 -20.00
CA GLY A 305 13.56 -13.04 -20.90
C GLY A 305 13.41 -14.54 -20.58
N ILE A 306 12.49 -14.91 -19.69
CA ILE A 306 12.25 -16.27 -19.24
C ILE A 306 11.29 -16.96 -20.22
N LYS A 307 11.84 -17.88 -21.04
CA LYS A 307 11.06 -18.63 -22.04
C LYS A 307 10.55 -19.98 -21.53
N LYS A 308 11.16 -20.51 -20.46
CA LYS A 308 10.73 -21.76 -19.84
C LYS A 308 9.34 -21.57 -19.22
N LYS A 309 8.45 -22.55 -19.37
CA LYS A 309 7.15 -22.54 -18.67
C LYS A 309 7.36 -22.78 -17.16
N PRO A 310 6.64 -22.09 -16.27
CA PRO A 310 6.67 -22.38 -14.85
C PRO A 310 6.14 -23.77 -14.52
N ASP A 311 6.70 -24.36 -13.47
CA ASP A 311 6.21 -25.61 -12.89
C ASP A 311 5.00 -25.37 -11.97
N LEU A 312 4.86 -24.14 -11.45
CA LEU A 312 3.73 -23.70 -10.65
C LEU A 312 3.27 -22.31 -11.09
N ILE A 313 1.97 -22.16 -11.28
CA ILE A 313 1.28 -20.87 -11.32
C ILE A 313 0.03 -20.99 -10.45
N GLN A 314 -0.12 -20.12 -9.45
CA GLN A 314 -1.33 -20.02 -8.65
C GLN A 314 -1.82 -18.57 -8.62
N PHE A 315 -3.11 -18.37 -8.88
CA PHE A 315 -3.72 -17.04 -8.84
C PHE A 315 -4.42 -16.81 -7.49
N ILE A 316 -4.22 -15.62 -6.92
CA ILE A 316 -4.94 -15.10 -5.75
C ILE A 316 -5.59 -13.79 -6.15
N GLU A 317 -6.90 -13.69 -5.97
CA GLU A 317 -7.69 -12.52 -6.39
C GLU A 317 -8.25 -11.77 -5.19
N ALA A 318 -8.00 -10.47 -5.16
CA ALA A 318 -8.53 -9.56 -4.15
C ALA A 318 -9.39 -8.51 -4.87
N HIS A 319 -10.72 -8.70 -4.90
CA HIS A 319 -11.64 -7.89 -5.71
C HIS A 319 -11.77 -6.42 -5.28
N ASP A 320 -11.77 -6.14 -3.97
CA ASP A 320 -11.84 -4.80 -3.39
C ASP A 320 -10.59 -4.52 -2.54
N ALA A 321 -9.41 -4.73 -3.12
CA ALA A 321 -8.15 -4.73 -2.39
C ALA A 321 -7.71 -3.34 -1.92
N LEU A 322 -7.67 -2.38 -2.85
CA LEU A 322 -7.02 -1.09 -2.63
C LEU A 322 -8.02 0.06 -2.78
N PRO A 323 -8.25 0.88 -1.73
CA PRO A 323 -9.08 2.06 -1.83
C PRO A 323 -8.42 3.16 -2.66
N VAL A 324 -9.21 3.85 -3.49
CA VAL A 324 -8.76 5.01 -4.26
C VAL A 324 -9.00 6.29 -3.46
N MET A 325 -7.92 6.82 -2.88
CA MET A 325 -7.95 8.06 -2.10
C MET A 325 -7.88 9.28 -3.03
N GLU A 326 -9.00 9.64 -3.66
CA GLU A 326 -9.11 10.77 -4.58
C GLU A 326 -8.84 12.13 -3.92
N VAL A 327 -8.56 13.18 -4.71
CA VAL A 327 -8.31 14.54 -4.21
C VAL A 327 -9.43 15.00 -3.26
N GLY A 328 -9.06 15.49 -2.08
CA GLY A 328 -9.96 15.85 -0.98
C GLY A 328 -10.35 14.68 -0.06
N HIS A 329 -9.73 13.50 -0.19
CA HIS A 329 -10.02 12.33 0.63
C HIS A 329 -9.89 12.61 2.13
N GLU A 330 -8.77 13.19 2.55
CA GLU A 330 -8.52 13.47 3.97
C GLU A 330 -9.60 14.36 4.59
N ASP A 331 -9.99 15.44 3.92
CA ASP A 331 -11.00 16.38 4.43
C ASP A 331 -12.38 15.70 4.54
N ARG A 332 -12.73 14.85 3.56
CA ARG A 332 -13.97 14.05 3.60
C ARG A 332 -13.95 13.01 4.71
N VAL A 333 -12.80 12.38 4.97
CA VAL A 333 -12.63 11.44 6.10
C VAL A 333 -12.73 12.17 7.44
N LEU A 334 -12.13 13.36 7.58
CA LEU A 334 -12.23 14.17 8.79
C LEU A 334 -13.66 14.63 9.06
N PHE A 335 -14.36 15.08 8.01
CA PHE A 335 -15.78 15.45 8.08
C PHE A 335 -16.63 14.26 8.51
N LEU A 336 -16.44 13.09 7.89
CA LEU A 336 -17.14 11.87 8.25
C LEU A 336 -16.88 11.47 9.70
N LYS A 337 -15.61 11.38 10.12
CA LYS A 337 -15.23 10.99 11.48
C LYS A 337 -15.86 11.93 12.51
N SER A 338 -15.86 13.23 12.25
CA SER A 338 -16.48 14.23 13.12
C SER A 338 -18.00 14.03 13.25
N ASN A 339 -18.70 13.70 12.15
CA ASN A 339 -20.13 13.43 12.18
C ASN A 339 -20.47 12.10 12.84
N ILE A 340 -19.66 11.04 12.63
CA ILE A 340 -19.80 9.78 13.36
C ILE A 340 -19.64 10.01 14.86
N ARG A 341 -18.64 10.78 15.29
CA ARG A 341 -18.45 11.08 16.72
C ARG A 341 -19.64 11.78 17.35
N LYS A 342 -20.27 12.70 16.62
CA LYS A 342 -21.43 13.45 17.09
C LYS A 342 -22.71 12.61 17.11
N SER A 343 -22.97 11.84 16.06
CA SER A 343 -24.22 11.12 15.88
C SER A 343 -24.21 9.70 16.45
N LEU A 344 -23.04 9.06 16.47
CA LEU A 344 -22.83 7.67 16.89
C LEU A 344 -21.61 7.60 17.84
N PRO A 345 -21.69 8.19 19.06
CA PRO A 345 -20.54 8.31 19.96
C PRO A 345 -19.89 6.95 20.32
N ARG A 346 -20.68 5.87 20.24
CA ARG A 346 -20.24 4.50 20.52
C ARG A 346 -19.63 3.77 19.32
N CYS A 347 -19.42 4.45 18.19
CA CYS A 347 -18.93 3.86 16.93
C CYS A 347 -17.55 4.39 16.54
N TYR A 348 -16.62 3.49 16.21
CA TYR A 348 -15.25 3.82 15.79
C TYR A 348 -14.96 3.14 14.44
N LEU A 349 -14.49 3.91 13.45
CA LEU A 349 -14.10 3.36 12.16
C LEU A 349 -12.61 3.02 12.13
N LEU A 350 -12.29 1.86 11.55
CA LEU A 350 -10.95 1.37 11.28
C LEU A 350 -10.90 0.88 9.82
N GLY A 351 -9.73 0.96 9.19
CA GLY A 351 -9.54 0.40 7.86
C GLY A 351 -8.48 1.11 7.03
N ASN A 352 -8.06 0.43 5.96
CA ASN A 352 -7.07 0.91 5.00
C ASN A 352 -7.56 2.09 4.14
N TYR A 353 -8.84 2.44 4.22
CA TYR A 353 -9.49 3.54 3.51
C TYR A 353 -9.54 4.85 4.30
N LEU A 354 -8.89 4.93 5.47
CA LEU A 354 -8.97 6.13 6.33
C LEU A 354 -7.69 6.96 6.32
N SER A 355 -6.54 6.33 6.49
CA SER A 355 -5.28 7.05 6.78
C SER A 355 -4.05 6.37 6.17
N GLY A 356 -4.25 5.54 5.15
CA GLY A 356 -3.20 4.85 4.40
C GLY A 356 -3.52 3.38 4.16
N VAL A 357 -2.99 2.85 3.05
CA VAL A 357 -3.26 1.48 2.58
C VAL A 357 -2.29 0.43 3.12
N SER A 358 -1.17 0.87 3.72
CA SER A 358 -0.13 -0.06 4.16
C SER A 358 -0.52 -0.78 5.46
N VAL A 359 0.05 -1.96 5.68
CA VAL A 359 -0.09 -2.68 6.96
C VAL A 359 0.35 -1.81 8.14
N ASN A 360 1.44 -1.06 7.98
CA ASN A 360 1.93 -0.16 9.03
C ASN A 360 0.96 1.00 9.29
N ASP A 361 0.29 1.53 8.27
CA ASP A 361 -0.74 2.57 8.45
C ASP A 361 -1.98 2.01 9.14
N CYS A 362 -2.42 0.80 8.78
CA CYS A 362 -3.54 0.14 9.43
C CYS A 362 -3.26 -0.07 10.93
N ILE A 363 -2.10 -0.61 11.29
CA ILE A 363 -1.69 -0.81 12.69
C ILE A 363 -1.65 0.52 13.44
N ARG A 364 -0.98 1.53 12.86
CA ARG A 364 -0.89 2.86 13.45
C ARG A 364 -2.28 3.47 13.69
N CYS A 365 -3.13 3.46 12.66
CA CYS A 365 -4.49 3.99 12.74
C CYS A 365 -5.31 3.26 13.80
N SER A 366 -5.19 1.93 13.92
CA SER A 366 -5.86 1.14 14.95
C SER A 366 -5.39 1.54 16.36
N GLN A 367 -4.08 1.63 16.58
CA GLN A 367 -3.51 2.05 17.87
C GLN A 367 -3.96 3.46 18.26
N GLU A 368 -3.86 4.43 17.35
CA GLU A 368 -4.30 5.82 17.56
C GLU A 368 -5.80 5.88 17.90
N THR A 369 -6.64 5.09 17.21
CA THR A 369 -8.09 5.07 17.41
C THR A 369 -8.47 4.48 18.77
N VAL A 370 -7.81 3.39 19.19
CA VAL A 370 -8.05 2.77 20.50
C VAL A 370 -7.56 3.67 21.63
N LEU A 371 -6.43 4.36 21.47
CA LEU A 371 -5.95 5.34 22.46
C LEU A 371 -6.92 6.52 22.59
N GLN A 372 -7.45 7.03 21.47
CA GLN A 372 -8.47 8.08 21.50
C GLN A 372 -9.75 7.62 22.20
N TRP A 373 -10.18 6.38 21.97
CA TRP A 373 -11.33 5.79 22.67
C TRP A 373 -11.08 5.65 24.18
N ALA A 374 -9.89 5.19 24.59
CA ALA A 374 -9.57 4.99 26.00
C ALA A 374 -9.48 6.31 26.79
N LEU A 375 -9.28 7.44 26.10
CA LEU A 375 -9.21 8.78 26.69
C LEU A 375 -10.54 9.55 26.65
N SER A 376 -11.54 9.05 25.91
CA SER A 376 -12.89 9.63 25.81
C SER A 376 -13.84 9.00 26.81
#